data_AF-A0A5C6LQX0-F1
#
_entry.id   AF-A0A5C6LQX0-F1
#
_cell.length_a   1.000
_cell.length_b   1.000
_cell.length_c   1.000
_cell.angle_alpha   90.00
_cell.angle_beta   90.00
_cell.angle_gamma   90.00
#
_symmetry.space_group_name_H-M   'P 1'
#
loop_
_entity.id
_entity.type
_entity.pdbx_description
1 polymer ?
#
loop_
_entity_poly.entity_id
_entity_poly.type
_entity_poly.pdbx_seq_one_letter_code
_entity_poly.pdbx_strand_id
1 'polypeptide(L)'
;MNFPNTPESPMAVANMPAMLGCRLLFKQQPVIHHARILEELQKSYPAVENTGNMLFTFPNLPVELSDITVHAQCAIMPVTRLGLIPEQVLQQNWHWSAAAEVTAGCRHELLINDLMTRQLPYKARHELFTNFLKAVIIVTQPDVVYSLPAEKMLPPNQIFEQQGLLDTVVNVRLFNISNSTNKEMLMDTIGLHTFGLPDFEIRFANENPSSVATLLWNLAYYAFDKGDVIQDGDTIEGPTPGSKLTCQRSMSLVAPDREVISFS
;
A
#
# COMPACT_ATOMS: atom_id res chain seq x y z
N MET A 1 12.88 -37.04 -31.95
CA MET A 1 13.25 -35.99 -30.99
C MET A 1 11.97 -35.33 -30.54
N ASN A 2 11.49 -35.64 -29.33
CA ASN A 2 10.34 -34.97 -28.74
C ASN A 2 10.85 -34.15 -27.56
N PHE A 3 10.76 -32.82 -27.67
CA PHE A 3 10.86 -31.96 -26.50
C PHE A 3 9.51 -32.01 -25.79
N PRO A 4 9.45 -32.30 -24.48
CA PRO A 4 8.21 -32.19 -23.74
C PRO A 4 7.85 -30.71 -23.60
N ASN A 5 6.59 -30.37 -23.90
CA ASN A 5 5.98 -29.10 -23.58
C ASN A 5 6.18 -28.82 -22.08
N THR A 6 7.11 -27.94 -21.74
CA THR A 6 7.04 -27.21 -20.48
C THR A 6 5.72 -26.44 -20.48
N PRO A 7 4.86 -26.58 -19.47
CA PRO A 7 3.70 -25.72 -19.35
C PRO A 7 4.23 -24.28 -19.28
N GLU A 8 3.81 -23.45 -20.24
CA GLU A 8 4.02 -22.00 -20.14
C GLU A 8 3.46 -21.57 -18.78
N SER A 9 4.34 -21.09 -17.91
CA SER A 9 3.90 -20.41 -16.70
C SER A 9 2.90 -19.34 -17.12
N PRO A 10 1.69 -19.27 -16.53
CA PRO A 10 0.73 -18.24 -16.90
C PRO A 10 1.44 -16.89 -16.82
N MET A 11 1.44 -16.14 -17.93
CA MET A 11 2.02 -14.79 -17.97
C MET A 11 1.46 -14.01 -16.78
N ALA A 12 2.36 -13.45 -15.96
CA ALA A 12 1.96 -12.64 -14.83
C ALA A 12 1.02 -11.53 -15.31
N VAL A 13 -0.08 -11.34 -14.60
CA VAL A 13 -1.01 -10.23 -14.89
C VAL A 13 -0.31 -8.95 -14.49
N ALA A 14 -0.04 -8.08 -15.46
CA ALA A 14 0.61 -6.80 -15.19
C ALA A 14 -0.15 -6.02 -14.11
N ASN A 15 0.59 -5.48 -13.14
CA ASN A 15 0.00 -4.69 -12.07
C ASN A 15 -0.65 -3.42 -12.64
N MET A 16 -1.95 -3.26 -12.39
CA MET A 16 -2.71 -2.11 -12.87
C MET A 16 -2.97 -1.14 -11.71
N PRO A 17 -2.79 0.18 -11.91
CA PRO A 17 -3.13 1.16 -10.90
C PRO A 17 -4.56 0.99 -10.37
N ALA A 18 -4.68 0.73 -9.07
CA ALA A 18 -5.94 0.53 -8.36
C ALA A 18 -6.22 1.74 -7.46
N MET A 19 -7.47 1.90 -7.00
CA MET A 19 -7.85 2.99 -6.08
C MET A 19 -7.05 2.91 -4.78
N LEU A 20 -6.50 4.04 -4.32
CA LEU A 20 -5.91 4.15 -3.00
C LEU A 20 -7.01 4.46 -1.99
N GLY A 21 -6.91 3.88 -0.81
CA GLY A 21 -7.92 4.07 0.23
C GLY A 21 -7.39 3.82 1.64
N CYS A 22 -7.91 4.60 2.59
CA CYS A 22 -7.68 4.39 4.01
C CYS A 22 -9.01 4.37 4.76
N ARG A 23 -9.17 3.40 5.66
CA ARG A 23 -10.20 3.41 6.68
C ARG A 23 -9.62 4.08 7.92
N LEU A 24 -10.15 5.22 8.31
CA LEU A 24 -9.83 5.87 9.57
C LEU A 24 -10.78 5.34 10.63
N LEU A 25 -10.26 4.78 11.71
CA LEU A 25 -11.06 4.09 12.74
C LEU A 25 -11.10 4.93 14.02
N PHE A 26 -12.25 4.93 14.67
CA PHE A 26 -12.51 5.77 15.83
C PHE A 26 -13.25 4.99 16.93
N LYS A 27 -12.87 5.23 18.19
CA LYS A 27 -13.61 4.77 19.39
C LYS A 27 -14.95 5.48 19.52
N GLN A 28 -14.98 6.78 19.21
CA GLN A 28 -16.18 7.62 19.25
C GLN A 28 -16.54 8.11 17.85
N GLN A 29 -17.81 8.42 17.61
CA GLN A 29 -18.23 8.93 16.31
C GLN A 29 -17.54 10.27 16.01
N PRO A 30 -16.76 10.40 14.92
CA PRO A 30 -16.09 11.65 14.60
C PRO A 30 -17.08 12.69 14.07
N VAL A 31 -16.77 13.96 14.33
CA VAL A 31 -17.42 15.10 13.67
C VAL A 31 -16.53 15.55 12.51
N ILE A 32 -17.07 15.52 11.30
CA ILE A 32 -16.29 15.88 10.10
C ILE A 32 -16.52 17.34 9.76
N HIS A 33 -15.49 18.16 9.96
CA HIS A 33 -15.48 19.57 9.57
C HIS A 33 -14.84 19.75 8.19
N HIS A 34 -15.61 19.54 7.11
CA HIS A 34 -15.12 19.62 5.72
C HIS A 34 -14.42 20.94 5.39
N ALA A 35 -14.93 22.07 5.89
CA ALA A 35 -14.30 23.38 5.72
C ALA A 35 -12.87 23.44 6.30
N ARG A 36 -12.63 22.83 7.47
CA ARG A 36 -11.29 22.77 8.07
C ARG A 36 -10.35 21.85 7.30
N ILE A 37 -10.88 20.76 6.73
CA ILE A 37 -10.11 19.87 5.85
C ILE A 37 -9.71 20.62 4.58
N LEU A 38 -10.65 21.38 4.00
CA LEU A 38 -10.39 22.24 2.85
C LEU A 38 -9.30 23.28 3.15
N GLU A 39 -9.41 24.00 4.27
CA GLU A 39 -8.41 24.97 4.72
C GLU A 39 -7.02 24.35 4.88
N GLU A 40 -6.93 23.12 5.41
CA GLU A 40 -5.64 22.42 5.50
C GLU A 40 -5.08 22.05 4.12
N LEU A 41 -5.91 21.55 3.22
CA LEU A 41 -5.49 21.20 1.86
C LEU A 41 -5.04 22.42 1.06
N GLN A 42 -5.68 23.57 1.26
CA GLN A 42 -5.34 24.82 0.57
C GLN A 42 -3.94 25.34 0.87
N LYS A 43 -3.29 24.87 1.95
CA LYS A 43 -1.89 25.20 2.24
C LYS A 43 -0.93 24.61 1.21
N SER A 44 -1.24 23.44 0.65
CA SER A 44 -0.44 22.76 -0.38
C SER A 44 -1.07 22.82 -1.77
N TYR A 45 -2.40 22.95 -1.85
CA TYR A 45 -3.18 23.01 -3.09
C TYR A 45 -4.12 24.22 -3.05
N PRO A 46 -3.65 25.46 -3.29
CA PRO A 46 -4.46 26.66 -3.11
C PRO A 46 -5.77 26.70 -3.93
N ALA A 47 -5.80 25.99 -5.06
CA ALA A 47 -6.97 25.90 -5.95
C ALA A 47 -7.88 24.70 -5.64
N VAL A 48 -7.61 23.90 -4.60
CA VAL A 48 -8.48 22.79 -4.23
C VAL A 48 -9.87 23.30 -3.86
N GLU A 49 -10.87 22.60 -4.35
CA GLU A 49 -12.27 22.92 -4.14
C GLU A 49 -12.96 21.75 -3.44
N ASN A 50 -13.92 22.05 -2.57
CA ASN A 50 -14.79 21.05 -1.97
C ASN A 50 -16.21 21.21 -2.51
N THR A 51 -16.64 20.26 -3.33
CA THR A 51 -17.98 20.26 -3.93
C THR A 51 -18.91 19.44 -3.05
N GLY A 52 -19.74 20.14 -2.26
CA GLY A 52 -20.58 19.51 -1.25
C GLY A 52 -19.75 18.91 -0.09
N ASN A 53 -20.31 17.93 0.61
CA ASN A 53 -19.69 17.41 1.85
C ASN A 53 -18.82 16.17 1.66
N MET A 54 -18.48 15.75 0.44
CA MET A 54 -17.75 14.47 0.26
C MET A 54 -16.55 14.56 -0.67
N LEU A 55 -16.59 15.44 -1.67
CA LEU A 55 -15.63 15.41 -2.79
C LEU A 55 -14.71 16.62 -2.77
N PHE A 56 -13.41 16.37 -2.85
CA PHE A 56 -12.37 17.37 -3.01
C PHE A 56 -11.80 17.24 -4.42
N THR A 57 -11.84 18.31 -5.20
CA THR A 57 -11.33 18.36 -6.57
C THR A 57 -10.05 19.19 -6.59
N PHE A 58 -9.05 18.74 -7.34
CA PHE A 58 -7.74 19.37 -7.45
C PHE A 58 -7.52 19.87 -8.90
N PRO A 59 -8.00 21.09 -9.26
CA PRO A 59 -7.94 21.61 -10.63
C PRO A 59 -6.54 21.68 -11.23
N ASN A 60 -5.52 21.87 -10.40
CA ASN A 60 -4.12 21.94 -10.84
C ASN A 60 -3.48 20.57 -11.11
N LEU A 61 -4.24 19.49 -10.96
CA LEU A 61 -3.83 18.12 -11.26
C LEU A 61 -4.77 17.53 -12.33
N PRO A 62 -4.63 17.98 -13.59
CA PRO A 62 -5.40 17.43 -14.70
C PRO A 62 -4.97 15.98 -14.96
N VAL A 63 -5.94 15.17 -15.37
CA VAL A 63 -5.79 13.78 -15.74
C VAL A 63 -6.43 13.59 -17.10
N GLU A 64 -5.56 13.34 -18.08
CA GLU A 64 -6.00 13.11 -19.45
C GLU A 64 -6.64 11.73 -19.56
N LEU A 65 -7.88 11.67 -20.06
CA LEU A 65 -8.52 10.46 -20.53
C LEU A 65 -8.60 10.51 -22.06
N SER A 66 -9.07 9.44 -22.71
CA SER A 66 -9.07 9.32 -24.18
C SER A 66 -9.68 10.50 -24.92
N ASP A 67 -10.77 11.08 -24.38
CA ASP A 67 -11.57 12.11 -25.06
C ASP A 67 -11.90 13.31 -24.16
N ILE A 68 -11.48 13.30 -22.88
CA ILE A 68 -11.75 14.36 -21.91
C ILE A 68 -10.58 14.53 -20.94
N THR A 69 -10.35 15.76 -20.49
CA THR A 69 -9.51 16.03 -19.33
C THR A 69 -10.41 16.12 -18.10
N VAL A 70 -10.15 15.27 -17.11
CA VAL A 70 -10.77 15.36 -15.78
C VAL A 70 -9.75 15.87 -14.77
N HIS A 71 -10.18 16.20 -13.56
CA HIS A 71 -9.26 16.61 -12.49
C HIS A 71 -9.15 15.51 -11.45
N ALA A 72 -7.98 15.37 -10.85
CA ALA A 72 -7.77 14.50 -9.71
C ALA A 72 -8.75 14.84 -8.58
N GLN A 73 -9.26 13.82 -7.92
CA GLN A 73 -10.24 13.94 -6.87
C GLN A 73 -9.86 13.07 -5.68
N CYS A 74 -10.29 13.48 -4.48
CA CYS A 74 -10.30 12.63 -3.31
C CYS A 74 -11.64 12.76 -2.61
N ALA A 75 -12.11 11.67 -2.01
CA ALA A 75 -13.42 11.63 -1.41
C ALA A 75 -13.39 11.13 0.03
N ILE A 76 -14.27 11.71 0.84
CA ILE A 76 -14.58 11.29 2.20
C ILE A 76 -15.98 10.69 2.18
N MET A 77 -16.09 9.41 2.50
CA MET A 77 -17.38 8.72 2.58
C MET A 77 -18.10 9.07 3.89
N PRO A 78 -19.42 8.85 4.01
CA PRO A 78 -20.10 9.00 5.30
C PRO A 78 -19.51 8.10 6.38
N VAL A 79 -19.54 8.59 7.64
CA VAL A 79 -19.16 7.77 8.80
C VAL A 79 -20.11 6.59 8.92
N THR A 80 -19.56 5.40 9.10
CA THR A 80 -20.35 4.18 9.33
C THR A 80 -19.89 3.48 10.61
N ARG A 81 -20.64 2.46 11.02
CA ARG A 81 -20.20 1.55 12.08
C ARG A 81 -19.03 0.73 11.53
N LEU A 82 -18.00 0.54 12.35
CA LEU A 82 -16.85 -0.27 12.01
C LEU A 82 -17.29 -1.68 11.59
N GLY A 83 -17.00 -2.04 10.34
CA GLY A 83 -17.13 -3.40 9.81
C GLY A 83 -16.00 -4.32 10.28
N LEU A 84 -16.12 -5.61 9.94
CA LEU A 84 -15.12 -6.61 10.28
C LEU A 84 -13.73 -6.22 9.72
N ILE A 85 -12.71 -6.48 10.53
CA ILE A 85 -11.31 -6.40 10.10
C ILE A 85 -10.80 -7.84 10.02
N PRO A 86 -10.24 -8.27 8.88
CA PRO A 86 -9.70 -9.62 8.75
C PRO A 86 -8.62 -9.88 9.81
N GLU A 87 -8.67 -11.05 10.44
CA GLU A 87 -7.69 -11.43 11.47
C GLU A 87 -6.26 -11.45 10.92
N GLN A 88 -6.09 -11.90 9.67
CA GLN A 88 -4.80 -11.89 8.99
C GLN A 88 -4.19 -10.49 8.92
N VAL A 89 -5.01 -9.45 8.70
CA VAL A 89 -4.52 -8.06 8.72
C VAL A 89 -3.96 -7.76 10.10
N LEU A 90 -4.71 -8.02 11.18
CA LEU A 90 -4.24 -7.78 12.55
C LEU A 90 -2.93 -8.51 12.86
N GLN A 91 -2.77 -9.75 12.40
CA GLN A 91 -1.57 -10.57 12.62
C GLN A 91 -0.35 -10.08 11.80
N GLN A 92 -0.57 -9.49 10.62
CA GLN A 92 0.50 -8.97 9.74
C GLN A 92 0.96 -7.55 10.10
N ASN A 93 0.43 -6.97 11.18
CA ASN A 93 0.79 -5.64 11.68
C ASN A 93 1.76 -5.70 12.87
N TRP A 94 2.77 -6.55 12.76
CA TRP A 94 3.75 -6.84 13.82
C TRP A 94 4.65 -5.64 14.17
N HIS A 95 4.76 -4.63 13.31
CA HIS A 95 5.48 -3.38 13.61
C HIS A 95 4.81 -2.56 14.71
N TRP A 96 3.50 -2.76 14.92
CA TRP A 96 2.72 -2.04 15.93
C TRP A 96 1.99 -3.02 16.84
N SER A 97 2.65 -3.40 17.94
CA SER A 97 2.14 -4.41 18.89
C SER A 97 0.78 -4.07 19.51
N ALA A 98 0.42 -2.78 19.60
CA ALA A 98 -0.87 -2.33 20.14
C ALA A 98 -1.99 -2.27 19.07
N ALA A 99 -1.71 -2.56 17.80
CA ALA A 99 -2.68 -2.42 16.71
C ALA A 99 -4.00 -3.15 16.98
N ALA A 100 -3.93 -4.41 17.42
CA ALA A 100 -5.10 -5.23 17.70
C ALA A 100 -5.92 -4.69 18.88
N GLU A 101 -5.27 -4.27 19.97
CA GLU A 101 -5.93 -3.74 21.16
C GLU A 101 -6.62 -2.41 20.86
N VAL A 102 -5.93 -1.46 20.22
CA VAL A 102 -6.49 -0.14 19.88
C VAL A 102 -7.64 -0.29 18.89
N THR A 103 -7.48 -1.15 17.89
CA THR A 103 -8.52 -1.45 16.90
C THR A 103 -9.76 -2.08 17.55
N ALA A 104 -9.59 -2.99 18.51
CA ALA A 104 -10.70 -3.59 19.26
C ALA A 104 -11.51 -2.57 20.07
N GLY A 105 -10.93 -1.41 20.39
CA GLY A 105 -11.65 -0.28 20.99
C GLY A 105 -12.51 0.53 20.00
N CYS A 106 -12.23 0.46 18.70
CA CYS A 106 -12.91 1.27 17.69
C CYS A 106 -14.34 0.77 17.39
N ARG A 107 -15.25 1.70 17.07
CA ARG A 107 -16.67 1.44 16.81
C ARG A 107 -17.18 2.10 15.52
N HIS A 108 -16.47 3.11 15.04
CA HIS A 108 -16.83 3.88 13.87
C HIS A 108 -15.68 3.88 12.88
N GLU A 109 -16.03 4.08 11.61
CA GLU A 109 -15.05 4.21 10.55
C GLU A 109 -15.43 5.29 9.54
N LEU A 110 -14.40 5.85 8.93
CA LEU A 110 -14.47 6.81 7.84
C LEU A 110 -13.57 6.30 6.70
N LEU A 111 -14.15 6.04 5.54
CA LEU A 111 -13.39 5.66 4.35
C LEU A 111 -13.00 6.93 3.57
N ILE A 112 -11.72 7.06 3.25
CA ILE A 112 -11.22 8.05 2.30
C ILE A 112 -10.57 7.35 1.12
N ASN A 113 -10.76 7.86 -0.10
CA ASN A 113 -10.14 7.29 -1.30
C ASN A 113 -9.77 8.38 -2.31
N ASP A 114 -8.83 8.06 -3.20
CA ASP A 114 -8.60 8.86 -4.40
C ASP A 114 -9.53 8.45 -5.55
N LEU A 115 -9.83 9.39 -6.43
CA LEU A 115 -10.71 9.23 -7.59
C LEU A 115 -10.11 9.97 -8.78
N MET A 116 -10.25 9.42 -9.98
CA MET A 116 -9.72 10.04 -11.21
C MET A 116 -8.22 10.34 -11.17
N THR A 117 -7.42 9.51 -10.49
CA THR A 117 -5.98 9.72 -10.27
C THR A 117 -5.08 8.67 -10.92
N ARG A 118 -5.65 7.57 -11.45
CA ARG A 118 -4.88 6.39 -11.89
C ARG A 118 -3.85 6.68 -12.99
N GLN A 119 -4.06 7.71 -13.80
CA GLN A 119 -3.12 8.10 -14.88
C GLN A 119 -2.12 9.18 -14.44
N LEU A 120 -2.21 9.68 -13.20
CA LEU A 120 -1.15 10.54 -12.66
C LEU A 120 0.14 9.73 -12.51
N PRO A 121 1.31 10.36 -12.65
CA PRO A 121 2.58 9.75 -12.23
C PRO A 121 2.47 9.26 -10.79
N TYR A 122 2.85 8.01 -10.53
CA TYR A 122 2.59 7.34 -9.24
C TYR A 122 3.13 8.11 -8.03
N LYS A 123 4.27 8.83 -8.16
CA LYS A 123 4.81 9.68 -7.09
C LYS A 123 3.91 10.88 -6.79
N ALA A 124 3.41 11.56 -7.83
CA ALA A 124 2.48 12.68 -7.67
C ALA A 124 1.14 12.21 -7.09
N ARG A 125 0.68 11.02 -7.50
CA ARG A 125 -0.51 10.37 -6.96
C ARG A 125 -0.36 10.05 -5.46
N HIS A 126 0.77 9.46 -5.08
CA HIS A 126 1.11 9.17 -3.69
C HIS A 126 1.19 10.44 -2.84
N GLU A 127 1.84 11.49 -3.34
CA GLU A 127 1.93 12.79 -2.67
C GLU A 127 0.55 13.39 -2.43
N LEU A 128 -0.31 13.44 -3.48
CA LEU A 128 -1.68 13.90 -3.37
C LEU A 128 -2.46 13.15 -2.29
N PHE A 129 -2.47 11.82 -2.36
CA PHE A 129 -3.25 11.01 -1.43
C PHE A 129 -2.72 11.11 0.00
N THR A 130 -1.41 11.23 0.18
CA THR A 130 -0.80 11.40 1.50
C THR A 130 -1.12 12.76 2.10
N ASN A 131 -1.06 13.84 1.31
CA ASN A 131 -1.45 15.18 1.77
C ASN A 131 -2.94 15.22 2.12
N PHE A 132 -3.78 14.51 1.34
CA PHE A 132 -5.19 14.33 1.65
C PHE A 132 -5.41 13.61 2.98
N LEU A 133 -4.79 12.45 3.17
CA LEU A 133 -4.84 11.68 4.41
C LEU A 133 -4.41 12.52 5.62
N LYS A 134 -3.31 13.27 5.52
CA LYS A 134 -2.82 14.16 6.59
C LYS A 134 -3.84 15.24 6.97
N ALA A 135 -4.43 15.92 5.99
CA ALA A 135 -5.45 16.93 6.24
C ALA A 135 -6.68 16.35 6.96
N VAL A 136 -7.12 15.15 6.56
CA VAL A 136 -8.24 14.46 7.22
C VAL A 136 -7.87 14.05 8.65
N ILE A 137 -6.66 13.51 8.88
CA ILE A 137 -6.18 13.12 10.21
C ILE A 137 -6.13 14.31 11.17
N ILE A 138 -5.61 15.47 10.72
CA ILE A 138 -5.53 16.70 11.53
C ILE A 138 -6.91 17.09 12.07
N VAL A 139 -7.94 16.98 11.24
CA VAL A 139 -9.29 17.43 11.60
C VAL A 139 -10.08 16.37 12.35
N THR A 140 -9.94 15.10 11.98
CA THR A 140 -10.79 14.01 12.50
C THR A 140 -10.18 13.26 13.67
N GLN A 141 -8.85 13.27 13.82
CA GLN A 141 -8.10 12.61 14.90
C GLN A 141 -8.50 11.15 15.13
N PRO A 142 -8.32 10.26 14.13
CA PRO A 142 -8.62 8.84 14.30
C PRO A 142 -7.75 8.17 15.36
N ASP A 143 -8.19 7.04 15.87
CA ASP A 143 -7.39 6.17 16.74
C ASP A 143 -6.45 5.27 15.92
N VAL A 144 -6.87 4.88 14.72
CA VAL A 144 -6.14 3.98 13.81
C VAL A 144 -6.29 4.46 12.37
N VAL A 145 -5.20 4.46 11.62
CA VAL A 145 -5.22 4.56 10.15
C VAL A 145 -5.01 3.17 9.58
N TYR A 146 -6.03 2.61 8.92
CA TYR A 146 -5.93 1.35 8.20
C TYR A 146 -5.81 1.60 6.70
N SER A 147 -4.59 1.46 6.17
CA SER A 147 -4.28 1.50 4.76
C SER A 147 -4.75 0.22 4.05
N LEU A 148 -5.62 0.39 3.06
CA LEU A 148 -6.15 -0.71 2.27
C LEU A 148 -5.11 -1.28 1.29
N PRO A 149 -4.36 -0.47 0.50
CA PRO A 149 -3.33 -0.98 -0.40
C PRO A 149 -2.27 -1.85 0.29
N ALA A 150 -1.85 -1.44 1.48
CA ALA A 150 -0.77 -2.07 2.24
C ALA A 150 -1.25 -3.14 3.22
N GLU A 151 -2.57 -3.30 3.39
CA GLU A 151 -3.14 -4.07 4.51
C GLU A 151 -2.53 -3.68 5.88
N LYS A 152 -2.20 -2.40 6.07
CA LYS A 152 -1.38 -1.92 7.19
C LYS A 152 -2.13 -0.96 8.11
N MET A 153 -1.96 -1.15 9.40
CA MET A 153 -2.47 -0.32 10.48
C MET A 153 -1.35 0.54 11.05
N LEU A 154 -1.64 1.81 11.23
CA LEU A 154 -0.69 2.80 11.70
C LEU A 154 -1.33 3.66 12.79
N PRO A 155 -0.56 4.02 13.84
CA PRO A 155 -0.98 5.11 14.70
C PRO A 155 -0.91 6.43 13.90
N PRO A 156 -1.86 7.36 14.06
CA PRO A 156 -1.98 8.53 13.18
C PRO A 156 -0.75 9.43 13.14
N ASN A 157 0.01 9.51 14.23
CA ASN A 157 1.24 10.30 14.31
C ASN A 157 2.34 9.79 13.36
N GLN A 158 2.40 8.48 13.09
CA GLN A 158 3.40 7.90 12.18
C GLN A 158 3.24 8.40 10.75
N ILE A 159 2.04 8.83 10.34
CA ILE A 159 1.76 9.38 9.00
C ILE A 159 2.54 10.69 8.73
N PHE A 160 2.94 11.41 9.78
CA PHE A 160 3.65 12.68 9.68
C PHE A 160 5.18 12.52 9.62
N GLU A 161 5.70 11.32 9.82
CA GLU A 161 7.13 11.03 9.77
C GLU A 161 7.61 10.89 8.32
N GLN A 162 8.81 11.39 7.98
CA GLN A 162 9.33 11.34 6.61
C GLN A 162 9.52 9.91 6.08
N GLN A 163 9.94 8.98 6.94
CA GLN A 163 10.04 7.55 6.62
C GLN A 163 8.66 6.87 6.56
N GLY A 164 7.67 7.42 7.28
CA GLY A 164 6.30 6.90 7.34
C GLY A 164 5.51 7.03 6.03
N LEU A 165 6.01 7.80 5.05
CA LEU A 165 5.33 8.05 3.78
C LEU A 165 5.11 6.76 2.96
N LEU A 166 6.15 5.95 2.78
CA LEU A 166 6.01 4.66 2.08
C LEU A 166 5.34 3.61 2.98
N ASP A 167 5.51 3.72 4.30
CA ASP A 167 4.82 2.87 5.28
C ASP A 167 3.29 2.95 5.15
N THR A 168 2.74 4.07 4.66
CA THR A 168 1.31 4.20 4.43
C THR A 168 0.79 3.38 3.27
N VAL A 169 1.65 2.94 2.35
CA VAL A 169 1.24 2.29 1.09
C VAL A 169 1.94 0.97 0.82
N VAL A 170 2.91 0.58 1.65
CA VAL A 170 3.57 -0.73 1.60
C VAL A 170 3.57 -1.39 2.97
N ASN A 171 3.46 -2.71 2.99
CA ASN A 171 3.75 -3.53 4.17
C ASN A 171 4.61 -4.74 3.80
N VAL A 172 5.32 -5.31 4.78
CA VAL A 172 6.01 -6.60 4.65
C VAL A 172 5.27 -7.64 5.49
N ARG A 173 4.81 -8.71 4.84
CA ARG A 173 4.05 -9.79 5.50
C ARG A 173 4.89 -11.05 5.59
N LEU A 174 4.63 -11.85 6.62
CA LEU A 174 5.31 -13.12 6.87
C LEU A 174 4.30 -14.26 6.95
N PHE A 175 4.54 -15.32 6.19
CA PHE A 175 3.74 -16.52 6.16
C PHE A 175 4.58 -17.75 6.48
N ASN A 176 4.05 -18.64 7.32
CA ASN A 176 4.66 -19.93 7.59
C ASN A 176 4.15 -20.95 6.56
N ILE A 177 5.05 -21.64 5.87
CA ILE A 177 4.66 -22.70 4.92
C ILE A 177 4.45 -23.99 5.69
N SER A 178 3.17 -24.32 5.88
CA SER A 178 2.73 -25.56 6.54
C SER A 178 3.26 -26.79 5.77
N ASN A 179 3.69 -27.83 6.50
CA ASN A 179 4.21 -29.08 5.93
C ASN A 179 5.50 -28.96 5.11
N SER A 180 6.27 -27.88 5.23
CA SER A 180 7.62 -27.83 4.69
C SER A 180 8.58 -28.68 5.53
N THR A 181 9.45 -29.45 4.87
CA THR A 181 10.47 -30.28 5.55
C THR A 181 11.49 -29.44 6.33
N ASN A 182 11.67 -28.17 5.96
CA ASN A 182 12.71 -27.29 6.48
C ASN A 182 12.19 -26.05 7.22
N LYS A 183 10.91 -26.00 7.63
CA LYS A 183 10.28 -24.78 8.21
C LYS A 183 10.44 -23.56 7.31
N GLU A 184 10.19 -23.75 6.02
CA GLU A 184 10.19 -22.67 5.05
C GLU A 184 9.15 -21.61 5.41
N MET A 185 9.55 -20.36 5.20
CA MET A 185 8.75 -19.17 5.33
C MET A 185 8.66 -18.48 3.97
N LEU A 186 7.62 -17.69 3.81
CA LEU A 186 7.43 -16.77 2.70
C LEU A 186 7.30 -15.37 3.28
N MET A 187 8.06 -14.42 2.76
CA MET A 187 7.78 -13.01 3.00
C MET A 187 7.49 -12.31 1.69
N ASP A 188 6.57 -11.35 1.73
CA ASP A 188 6.28 -10.49 0.59
C ASP A 188 6.16 -9.03 0.98
N THR A 189 6.29 -8.14 -0.01
CA THR A 189 5.74 -6.80 0.08
C THR A 189 4.32 -6.80 -0.47
N ILE A 190 3.48 -5.92 0.06
CA ILE A 190 2.17 -5.64 -0.51
C ILE A 190 1.92 -4.14 -0.57
N GLY A 191 1.48 -3.68 -1.73
CA GLY A 191 0.84 -2.38 -1.93
C GLY A 191 1.40 -1.59 -3.11
N LEU A 192 2.64 -1.89 -3.56
CA LEU A 192 3.22 -1.27 -4.76
C LEU A 192 2.43 -1.60 -6.03
N HIS A 193 1.83 -2.78 -6.09
CA HIS A 193 0.95 -3.17 -7.20
C HIS A 193 -0.20 -2.16 -7.43
N THR A 194 -0.68 -1.46 -6.40
CA THR A 194 -1.75 -0.45 -6.55
C THR A 194 -1.31 0.81 -7.30
N PHE A 195 0.00 1.00 -7.47
CA PHE A 195 0.62 2.02 -8.32
C PHE A 195 1.03 1.49 -9.70
N GLY A 196 0.82 0.20 -9.98
CA GLY A 196 1.34 -0.47 -11.17
C GLY A 196 2.82 -0.82 -11.10
N LEU A 197 3.39 -0.90 -9.89
CA LEU A 197 4.77 -1.32 -9.66
C LEU A 197 4.80 -2.78 -9.14
N PRO A 198 5.91 -3.52 -9.31
CA PRO A 198 6.02 -4.86 -8.74
C PRO A 198 6.10 -4.81 -7.21
N ASP A 199 5.42 -5.76 -6.57
CA ASP A 199 5.73 -6.16 -5.20
C ASP A 199 6.85 -7.23 -5.22
N PHE A 200 7.39 -7.60 -4.07
CA PHE A 200 8.54 -8.50 -3.95
C PHE A 200 8.19 -9.72 -3.11
N GLU A 201 8.71 -10.90 -3.44
CA GLU A 201 8.38 -12.15 -2.76
C GLU A 201 9.61 -13.06 -2.62
N ILE A 202 9.84 -13.58 -1.41
CA ILE A 202 10.98 -14.45 -1.12
C ILE A 202 10.59 -15.63 -0.24
N ARG A 203 10.99 -16.83 -0.68
CA ARG A 203 10.93 -18.06 0.13
C ARG A 203 12.28 -18.33 0.77
N PHE A 204 12.30 -18.63 2.06
CA PHE A 204 13.54 -18.88 2.80
C PHE A 204 13.31 -19.83 3.97
N ALA A 205 14.36 -20.52 4.43
CA ALA A 205 14.30 -21.43 5.59
C ALA A 205 15.31 -21.09 6.68
N ASN A 206 16.54 -20.76 6.30
CA ASN A 206 17.68 -20.62 7.23
C ASN A 206 18.16 -19.16 7.40
N GLU A 207 17.43 -18.20 6.83
CA GLU A 207 17.75 -16.77 6.92
C GLU A 207 17.07 -16.13 8.14
N ASN A 208 17.69 -15.08 8.69
CA ASN A 208 17.07 -14.27 9.73
C ASN A 208 15.86 -13.49 9.14
N PRO A 209 14.62 -13.68 9.65
CA PRO A 209 13.44 -12.96 9.18
C PRO A 209 13.60 -11.44 9.14
N SER A 210 14.30 -10.84 10.10
CA SER A 210 14.53 -9.39 10.14
C SER A 210 15.44 -8.90 9.01
N SER A 211 16.45 -9.70 8.63
CA SER A 211 17.32 -9.39 7.49
C SER A 211 16.53 -9.46 6.18
N VAL A 212 15.67 -10.47 6.04
CA VAL A 212 14.80 -10.62 4.86
C VAL A 212 13.81 -9.47 4.76
N ALA A 213 13.15 -9.10 5.87
CA ALA A 213 12.25 -7.95 5.89
C ALA A 213 12.96 -6.63 5.53
N THR A 214 14.20 -6.44 5.98
CA THR A 214 15.02 -5.27 5.64
C THR A 214 15.32 -5.23 4.14
N LEU A 215 15.68 -6.37 3.53
CA LEU A 215 15.88 -6.48 2.09
C LEU A 215 14.61 -6.09 1.32
N LEU A 216 13.47 -6.64 1.70
CA LEU A 216 12.18 -6.36 1.06
C LEU A 216 11.78 -4.88 1.17
N TRP A 217 11.99 -4.25 2.33
CA TRP A 217 11.78 -2.82 2.47
C TRP A 217 12.68 -2.01 1.55
N ASN A 218 13.99 -2.32 1.50
CA ASN A 218 14.93 -1.64 0.63
C ASN A 218 14.54 -1.77 -0.85
N LEU A 219 14.08 -2.95 -1.27
CA LEU A 219 13.58 -3.19 -2.63
C LEU A 219 12.30 -2.41 -2.91
N ALA A 220 11.37 -2.34 -1.96
CA ALA A 220 10.17 -1.53 -2.12
C ALA A 220 10.49 -0.04 -2.25
N TYR A 221 11.41 0.48 -1.44
CA TYR A 221 11.92 1.84 -1.56
C TYR A 221 12.61 2.07 -2.92
N TYR A 222 13.42 1.13 -3.37
CA TYR A 222 14.11 1.22 -4.66
C TYR A 222 13.12 1.22 -5.83
N ALA A 223 12.14 0.31 -5.84
CA ALA A 223 11.10 0.26 -6.88
C ALA A 223 10.23 1.51 -6.89
N PHE A 224 9.87 2.03 -5.72
CA PHE A 224 9.13 3.29 -5.64
C PHE A 224 9.98 4.47 -6.11
N ASP A 225 11.29 4.48 -5.88
CA ASP A 225 12.15 5.58 -6.37
C ASP A 225 12.48 5.46 -7.87
N LYS A 226 12.81 4.27 -8.36
CA LYS A 226 13.29 4.07 -9.74
C LYS A 226 12.19 3.67 -10.72
N GLY A 227 11.04 3.24 -10.23
CA GLY A 227 10.00 2.61 -11.04
C GLY A 227 10.28 1.12 -11.30
N ASP A 228 9.55 0.56 -12.26
CA ASP A 228 9.74 -0.84 -12.68
C ASP A 228 10.98 -0.98 -13.59
N VAL A 229 12.15 -1.10 -12.96
CA VAL A 229 13.46 -1.19 -13.66
C VAL A 229 14.13 -2.56 -13.50
N ILE A 230 13.63 -3.42 -12.62
CA ILE A 230 14.21 -4.75 -12.35
C ILE A 230 13.69 -5.73 -13.38
N GLN A 231 14.59 -6.46 -14.04
CA GLN A 231 14.29 -7.39 -15.11
C GLN A 231 14.53 -8.85 -14.70
N ASP A 232 13.90 -9.75 -15.44
CA ASP A 232 14.14 -11.19 -15.26
C ASP A 232 15.61 -11.51 -15.54
N GLY A 233 16.24 -12.23 -14.60
CA GLY A 233 17.67 -12.56 -14.68
C GLY A 233 18.60 -11.54 -14.02
N ASP A 234 18.11 -10.36 -13.61
CA ASP A 234 18.90 -9.44 -12.79
C ASP A 234 19.29 -10.10 -11.46
N THR A 235 20.41 -9.62 -10.88
CA THR A 235 20.89 -10.13 -9.59
C THR A 235 20.97 -9.03 -8.55
N ILE A 236 20.52 -9.33 -7.34
CA ILE A 236 20.63 -8.46 -6.16
C ILE A 236 21.43 -9.16 -5.05
N GLU A 237 21.95 -8.37 -4.12
CA GLU A 237 22.53 -8.92 -2.89
C GLU A 237 21.41 -9.49 -2.00
N GLY A 238 21.60 -10.71 -1.52
CA GLY A 238 20.64 -11.38 -0.64
C GLY A 238 20.79 -10.97 0.83
N PRO A 239 19.97 -11.55 1.72
CA PRO A 239 19.95 -11.19 3.15
C PRO A 239 21.24 -11.54 3.89
N THR A 240 22.02 -12.51 3.38
CA THR A 240 23.35 -12.85 3.88
C THR A 240 24.42 -12.14 3.03
N PRO A 241 25.41 -11.46 3.64
CA PRO A 241 26.43 -10.72 2.88
C PRO A 241 27.14 -11.59 1.83
N GLY A 242 27.21 -11.08 0.60
CA GLY A 242 27.80 -11.79 -0.54
C GLY A 242 26.94 -12.90 -1.15
N SER A 243 25.77 -13.22 -0.58
CA SER A 243 24.77 -14.02 -1.27
C SER A 243 24.17 -13.23 -2.43
N LYS A 244 23.81 -13.94 -3.50
CA LYS A 244 23.16 -13.34 -4.68
C LYS A 244 21.85 -14.04 -4.92
N LEU A 245 20.81 -13.26 -5.19
CA LEU A 245 19.49 -13.74 -5.58
C LEU A 245 19.23 -13.34 -7.03
N THR A 246 18.65 -14.25 -7.80
CA THR A 246 18.20 -13.96 -9.16
C THR A 246 16.75 -13.51 -9.12
N CYS A 247 16.45 -12.41 -9.83
CA CYS A 247 15.12 -11.83 -9.93
C CYS A 247 14.32 -12.52 -11.04
N GLN A 248 13.07 -12.85 -10.74
CA GLN A 248 12.14 -13.41 -11.73
C GLN A 248 10.72 -12.90 -11.47
N ARG A 249 10.07 -12.36 -12.50
CA ARG A 249 8.64 -12.04 -12.45
C ARG A 249 7.81 -13.32 -12.34
N SER A 250 6.87 -13.29 -11.42
CA SER A 250 5.95 -14.39 -11.18
C SER A 250 4.62 -13.87 -10.63
N MET A 251 3.62 -14.75 -10.63
CA MET A 251 2.38 -14.50 -9.92
C MET A 251 2.61 -14.73 -8.42
N SER A 252 2.10 -13.84 -7.56
CA SER A 252 2.24 -14.01 -6.11
C SER A 252 1.65 -15.34 -5.63
N LEU A 253 2.33 -15.97 -4.68
CA LEU A 253 1.87 -17.21 -4.04
C LEU A 253 0.79 -16.97 -2.96
N VAL A 254 0.56 -15.70 -2.59
CA VAL A 254 -0.39 -15.30 -1.56
C VAL A 254 -1.28 -14.17 -2.07
N ALA A 255 -2.53 -14.14 -1.60
CA ALA A 255 -3.48 -13.12 -1.99
C ALA A 255 -3.01 -11.69 -1.60
N PRO A 256 -3.42 -10.66 -2.37
CA PRO A 256 -4.19 -10.74 -3.61
C PRO A 256 -3.33 -11.14 -4.81
N ASP A 257 -4.00 -11.66 -5.84
CA ASP A 257 -3.43 -11.95 -7.15
C ASP A 257 -2.78 -10.69 -7.74
N ARG A 258 -1.46 -10.77 -7.98
CA ARG A 258 -0.65 -9.68 -8.53
C ARG A 258 0.69 -10.21 -9.04
N GLU A 259 1.32 -9.46 -9.93
CA GLU A 259 2.70 -9.70 -10.31
C GLU A 259 3.64 -9.30 -9.17
N VAL A 260 4.63 -10.16 -8.91
CA VAL A 260 5.73 -9.93 -7.98
C VAL A 260 7.06 -10.23 -8.64
N ILE A 261 8.13 -9.63 -8.13
CA ILE A 261 9.49 -10.10 -8.37
C ILE A 261 9.81 -11.10 -7.27
N SER A 262 9.92 -12.36 -7.68
CA SER A 262 10.35 -13.47 -6.83
C SER A 262 11.87 -13.69 -6.90
N PHE A 263 12.41 -14.26 -5.84
CA PHE A 263 13.84 -14.53 -5.70
C PHE A 263 14.16 -16.02 -5.57
N SER A 264 15.19 -16.46 -6.29
CA SER A 264 15.79 -17.81 -6.22
C SER A 264 17.29 -17.77 -5.93
#